data_AF-A0A933NIX8-F1
#
_entry.id   AF-A0A933NIX8-F1
#
_cell.length_a   1.000
_cell.length_b   1.000
_cell.length_c   1.000
_cell.angle_alpha   90.00
_cell.angle_beta   90.00
_cell.angle_gamma   90.00
#
_symmetry.space_group_name_H-M   'P 1'
#
loop_
_entity.id
_entity.type
_entity.pdbx_description
1 polymer ?
#
loop_
_entity_poly.entity_id
_entity_poly.type
_entity_poly.pdbx_seq_one_letter_code
_entity_poly.pdbx_strand_id
1 'polypeptide(L)' 'PAASPAAALAAMAIEAIPGGRIYLDGKYRGLNRVKIADLPPGSHEVTILEEGHRTHVEVVNVGAGDERTFKIQLQKR' A
#
# COMPACT_ATOMS: atom_id res chain seq x y z
N PRO A 1 10.36 -22.44 23.50
CA PRO A 1 9.43 -21.30 23.34
C PRO A 1 9.79 -20.49 22.08
N ALA A 2 9.26 -20.91 20.93
CA ALA A 2 9.50 -20.28 19.64
C ALA A 2 8.52 -19.12 19.47
N ALA A 3 8.89 -17.93 19.92
CA ALA A 3 8.30 -16.72 19.35
C ALA A 3 8.86 -16.62 17.93
N SER A 4 8.11 -17.07 16.93
CA SER A 4 8.53 -17.03 15.53
C SER A 4 8.94 -15.60 15.16
N PRO A 5 10.22 -15.32 14.87
CA PRO A 5 10.61 -14.02 14.31
C PRO A 5 10.19 -13.88 12.84
N ALA A 6 9.39 -14.82 12.31
CA ALA A 6 8.95 -14.89 10.92
C ALA A 6 7.70 -14.04 10.60
N ALA A 7 7.10 -13.37 11.59
CA ALA A 7 5.92 -12.51 11.42
C ALA A 7 6.18 -11.06 11.86
N ALA A 8 7.38 -10.53 11.61
CA ALA A 8 7.58 -9.09 11.73
C ALA A 8 6.73 -8.43 10.63
N LEU A 9 5.56 -7.91 11.00
CA LEU A 9 4.68 -7.19 10.10
C LEU A 9 5.44 -5.99 9.53
N ALA A 10 5.31 -5.79 8.23
CA ALA A 10 5.82 -4.63 7.55
C ALA A 10 4.84 -3.47 7.71
N ALA A 11 5.37 -2.26 7.59
CA ALA A 11 4.59 -1.05 7.52
C ALA A 11 4.72 -0.40 6.13
N MET A 12 3.59 -0.05 5.56
CA MET A 12 3.50 0.67 4.30
C MET A 12 2.61 1.90 4.46
N ALA A 13 3.16 3.07 4.19
CA ALA A 13 2.40 4.30 4.06
C ALA A 13 2.19 4.59 2.57
N ILE A 14 0.95 4.81 2.15
CA ILE A 14 0.61 5.12 0.76
C ILE A 14 -0.06 6.49 0.76
N GLU A 15 0.46 7.41 -0.04
CA GLU A 15 -0.02 8.77 -0.20
C GLU A 15 -0.32 9.05 -1.67
N ALA A 16 -1.61 9.09 -2.00
CA ALA A 16 -2.15 9.41 -3.31
C ALA A 16 -2.41 10.92 -3.43
N ILE A 17 -1.83 11.56 -4.45
CA ILE A 17 -1.98 12.99 -4.72
C ILE A 17 -2.47 13.16 -6.17
N PRO A 18 -3.55 13.92 -6.45
CA PRO A 18 -4.29 14.81 -5.53
C PRO A 18 -5.21 14.10 -4.52
N GLY A 19 -5.55 12.84 -4.76
CA GLY A 19 -6.37 12.03 -3.86
C GLY A 19 -6.97 10.86 -4.63
N GLY A 20 -7.34 9.76 -3.96
CA GLY A 20 -7.87 8.58 -4.64
C GLY A 20 -8.17 7.43 -3.70
N ARG A 21 -9.00 6.49 -4.14
CA ARG A 21 -9.35 5.26 -3.40
C ARG A 21 -8.18 4.30 -3.48
N ILE A 22 -7.58 4.01 -2.32
CA ILE A 22 -6.43 3.14 -2.18
C ILE A 22 -6.91 1.75 -1.78
N TYR A 23 -6.58 0.79 -2.63
CA TYR A 23 -6.79 -0.63 -2.45
C TYR A 23 -5.42 -1.30 -2.30
N LEU A 24 -5.36 -2.26 -1.40
CA LEU A 24 -4.19 -3.10 -1.18
C LEU A 24 -4.66 -4.55 -1.22
N ASP A 25 -4.14 -5.33 -2.16
CA ASP A 25 -4.56 -6.71 -2.44
C ASP A 25 -6.06 -6.82 -2.70
N GLY A 26 -6.62 -5.85 -3.45
CA GLY A 26 -8.05 -5.73 -3.69
C GLY A 26 -8.87 -5.29 -2.46
N LYS A 27 -8.25 -5.08 -1.31
CA LYS A 27 -8.90 -4.65 -0.07
C LYS A 27 -8.83 -3.14 0.06
N TYR A 28 -9.97 -2.46 0.14
CA TYR A 28 -10.01 -1.03 0.37
C TYR A 28 -9.39 -0.68 1.72
N ARG A 29 -8.35 0.18 1.71
CA ARG A 29 -7.64 0.60 2.92
C ARG A 29 -7.98 2.03 3.33
N GLY A 30 -8.26 2.90 2.36
CA GLY A 30 -8.60 4.29 2.63
C GLY A 30 -8.60 5.16 1.38
N LEU A 31 -8.71 6.47 1.61
CA LEU A 31 -8.72 7.49 0.57
C LEU A 31 -7.58 8.48 0.81
N ASN A 32 -6.89 8.91 -0.24
CA ASN A 32 -5.81 9.90 -0.27
C ASN A 32 -4.54 9.50 0.50
N ARG A 33 -4.64 9.18 1.79
CA ARG A 33 -3.50 8.75 2.60
C ARG A 33 -3.89 7.61 3.51
N VAL A 34 -3.12 6.54 3.48
CA VAL A 34 -3.31 5.41 4.38
C VAL A 34 -1.97 4.91 4.90
N LYS A 35 -1.91 4.60 6.20
CA LYS A 35 -0.78 3.90 6.80
C LYS A 35 -1.24 2.51 7.21
N ILE A 36 -0.65 1.49 6.62
CA ILE A 36 -0.84 0.10 6.99
C ILE A 36 0.39 -0.35 7.77
N ALA A 37 0.24 -0.79 9.01
CA ALA A 37 1.35 -1.32 9.84
C ALA A 37 1.26 -2.84 10.05
N ASP A 38 0.27 -3.47 9.42
CA ASP A 38 -0.09 -4.88 9.52
C ASP A 38 0.02 -5.54 8.13
N LEU A 39 1.13 -5.29 7.43
CA LEU A 39 1.40 -5.99 6.17
C LEU A 39 2.18 -7.27 6.48
N PRO A 40 1.72 -8.45 6.05
CA PRO A 40 2.59 -9.62 6.04
C PRO A 40 3.77 -9.39 5.07
N PRO A 41 4.94 -9.99 5.30
CA PRO A 41 6.02 -9.96 4.31
C PRO A 41 5.60 -10.73 3.04
N GLY A 42 5.85 -10.14 1.87
CA GLY A 42 5.43 -10.71 0.60
C GLY A 42 5.23 -9.67 -0.51
N SER A 43 4.55 -10.12 -1.57
CA SER A 43 4.14 -9.26 -2.69
C SER A 43 2.74 -8.74 -2.42
N HIS A 44 2.58 -7.42 -2.46
CA HIS A 44 1.30 -6.74 -2.25
C HIS A 44 0.96 -5.86 -3.44
N GLU A 45 -0.26 -6.00 -3.95
CA GLU A 45 -0.72 -5.17 -5.06
C GLU A 45 -1.43 -3.92 -4.55
N VAL A 46 -0.84 -2.76 -4.78
CA VAL A 46 -1.45 -1.45 -4.49
C VAL A 46 -2.20 -0.99 -5.73
N THR A 47 -3.50 -0.76 -5.59
CA THR A 47 -4.35 -0.22 -6.65
C THR A 47 -4.97 1.08 -6.19
N ILE A 48 -4.81 2.14 -6.97
CA ILE A 48 -5.39 3.45 -6.69
C ILE A 48 -6.37 3.81 -7.81
N LEU A 49 -7.64 3.98 -7.44
CA LEU A 49 -8.70 4.41 -8.35
C LEU A 49 -9.20 5.80 -7.97
N GLU A 50 -9.28 6.68 -8.95
CA GLU A 50 -9.92 7.98 -8.76
C GLU A 50 -10.71 8.38 -10.01
N GLU A 51 -11.86 9.03 -9.78
CA GLU A 51 -12.79 9.44 -10.83
C GLU A 51 -12.29 10.68 -11.58
N GLY A 52 -11.76 10.44 -12.79
CA GLY A 52 -11.19 11.49 -13.63
C GLY A 52 -9.67 11.37 -13.79
N HIS A 53 -9.03 10.46 -13.05
CA HIS A 53 -7.60 10.16 -13.19
C HIS A 53 -7.37 8.73 -13.68
N ARG A 54 -6.13 8.44 -14.05
CA ARG A 54 -5.73 7.10 -14.50
C ARG A 54 -5.59 6.18 -13.30
N THR A 55 -6.22 5.00 -13.36
CA THR A 55 -6.00 3.93 -12.37
C THR A 55 -4.52 3.58 -12.31
N HIS A 56 -3.96 3.63 -11.11
CA HIS A 56 -2.57 3.28 -10.87
C HIS A 56 -2.52 1.92 -10.17
N VAL A 57 -1.73 0.99 -10.70
CA VAL A 57 -1.55 -0.34 -10.10
C VAL A 57 -0.05 -0.58 -9.99
N GLU A 58 0.40 -0.87 -8.78
CA GLU A 58 1.80 -1.12 -8.47
C GLU A 58 1.92 -2.35 -7.56
N VAL A 59 2.81 -3.28 -7.91
CA VAL A 59 3.11 -4.44 -7.08
C VAL A 59 4.36 -4.15 -6.27
N VAL A 60 4.22 -4.18 -4.96
CA VAL A 60 5.30 -3.88 -4.02
C VAL A 60 5.71 -5.14 -3.28
N ASN A 61 7.02 -5.39 -3.20
CA ASN A 61 7.58 -6.43 -2.34
C ASN A 61 8.04 -5.82 -1.03
N VAL A 62 7.54 -6.33 0.09
CA VAL A 62 7.99 -5.92 1.42
C VAL A 62 8.57 -7.09 2.19
N GLY A 63 9.67 -6.81 2.91
CA GLY A 63 10.30 -7.75 3.83
C GLY A 63 9.69 -7.67 5.23
N ALA A 64 10.02 -8.65 6.08
CA ALA A 64 9.51 -8.68 7.45
C ALA A 64 10.13 -7.53 8.26
N GLY A 65 9.29 -6.69 8.88
CA GLY A 65 9.71 -5.48 9.60
C GLY A 65 10.17 -4.32 8.73
N ASP A 66 9.93 -4.37 7.41
CA ASP A 66 10.25 -3.28 6.50
C ASP A 66 9.22 -2.13 6.66
N GLU A 67 9.67 -0.87 6.77
CA GLU A 67 8.78 0.29 6.70
C GLU A 67 9.05 1.09 5.43
N ARG A 68 8.06 1.19 4.55
CA ARG A 68 8.16 1.98 3.32
C ARG A 68 7.05 2.99 3.18
N THR A 69 7.39 4.11 2.54
CA THR A 69 6.42 5.14 2.19
C THR A 69 6.39 5.28 0.67
N PHE A 70 5.22 5.05 0.09
CA PHE A 70 4.91 5.19 -1.32
C PHE A 70 4.11 6.46 -1.53
N LYS A 71 4.61 7.31 -2.42
CA LYS A 71 3.96 8.55 -2.79
C LYS A 71 3.57 8.46 -4.25
N ILE A 72 2.29 8.25 -4.50
CA ILE A 72 1.76 8.00 -5.83
C ILE A 72 1.10 9.28 -6.33
N GLN A 73 1.65 9.82 -7.41
CA GLN A 73 1.06 10.95 -8.10
C GLN A 73 0.14 10.43 -9.19
N LEU A 74 -1.16 10.64 -8.99
CA LEU A 74 -2.14 10.30 -10.00
C LEU A 74 -2.01 11.27 -11.16
N GLN A 75 -1.87 10.70 -12.35
CA GLN A 75 -1.87 11.48 -13.58
C GLN A 75 -3.30 11.64 -14.08
N LYS A 76 -3.67 12.88 -14.38
CA LYS A 76 -4.91 13.17 -15.11
C LYS A 76 -4.85 12.48 -16.48
N ARG A 77 -5.98 11.94 -16.91
CA ARG A 77 -6.13 11.39 -18.26
C ARG A 77 -6.12 12.49 -19.32
#